data_AF-A0A9E0INW8-F1
#
_entry.id   AF-A0A9E0INW8-F1
#
_cell.length_a   1.000
_cell.length_b   1.000
_cell.length_c   1.000
_cell.angle_alpha   90.00
_cell.angle_beta   90.00
_cell.angle_gamma   90.00
#
_symmetry.space_group_name_H-M   'P 1'
#
loop_
_entity.id
_entity.type
_entity.pdbx_description
1 polymer ?
#
loop_
_entity_poly.entity_id
_entity_poly.type
_entity_poly.pdbx_seq_one_letter_code
_entity_poly.pdbx_strand_id
1 'polypeptide(L)'
;MASMALAACVGSIDNMEPDPDPDPDPDPNPTVLTPAQKAREAFDRGVHPVLASKCLGCHSSAGGAVSTAFVSPTVDTAYVTATSYATVVGNFTETGAQVYAKVQGGHYGPYTLDESADLLNWLGLEVQARAGTGGTPEPTPEGPGQVADRLLKEWSACMKQTDFDAANMAEAWSNTGSDEGNCEVCHEAGYADFIATANRTRMFGAIATDRYFMLSYFVPDVLSATPQIVINRAALDRVALAQVPHTEHPRFDINNNGALTALEQFYTQTMANKAGALCDPAPKLTN
;
A
#
# COMPACT_ATOMS: atom_id res chain seq x y z
N MET A 1 -60.05 31.72 -31.22
CA MET A 1 -61.10 30.71 -31.02
C MET A 1 -60.74 29.97 -29.73
N ALA A 2 -61.28 30.20 -28.53
CA ALA A 2 -62.67 30.45 -28.05
C ALA A 2 -63.61 29.24 -28.19
N SER A 3 -63.71 28.43 -27.13
CA SER A 3 -64.89 27.73 -26.56
C SER A 3 -64.37 26.71 -25.52
N MET A 4 -64.60 26.80 -24.20
CA MET A 4 -65.82 26.83 -23.35
C MET A 4 -66.73 25.59 -23.39
N ALA A 5 -67.03 25.12 -22.16
CA ALA A 5 -68.21 24.38 -21.67
C ALA A 5 -68.31 22.87 -21.99
N LEU A 6 -68.88 21.97 -21.16
CA LEU A 6 -69.28 21.91 -19.74
C LEU A 6 -69.82 20.46 -19.50
N ALA A 7 -69.59 19.89 -18.31
CA ALA A 7 -70.36 18.88 -17.55
C ALA A 7 -71.09 17.68 -18.21
N ALA A 8 -70.80 16.46 -17.70
CA ALA A 8 -71.81 15.45 -17.34
C ALA A 8 -71.25 14.44 -16.31
N CYS A 9 -72.05 14.14 -15.28
CA CYS A 9 -71.76 13.30 -14.11
C CYS A 9 -72.12 11.82 -14.30
N VAL A 10 -71.28 10.91 -13.78
CA VAL A 10 -71.62 9.60 -13.15
C VAL A 10 -70.38 9.28 -12.28
N GLY A 11 -70.40 9.03 -10.96
CA GLY A 11 -71.32 8.25 -10.16
C GLY A 11 -70.66 6.91 -9.79
N SER A 12 -69.85 6.92 -8.72
CA SER A 12 -69.53 5.83 -7.77
C SER A 12 -69.00 4.48 -8.30
N ILE A 13 -67.77 4.10 -7.89
CA ILE A 13 -67.46 2.92 -7.06
C ILE A 13 -66.18 3.26 -6.27
N ASP A 14 -66.25 3.18 -4.94
CA ASP A 14 -65.10 3.34 -4.05
C ASP A 14 -64.02 2.29 -4.38
N ASN A 15 -62.88 2.74 -4.90
CA ASN A 15 -61.65 1.98 -4.79
C ASN A 15 -61.17 2.15 -3.35
N MET A 16 -61.40 1.12 -2.54
CA MET A 16 -60.67 0.91 -1.30
C MET A 16 -59.19 0.76 -1.68
N GLU A 17 -58.46 1.88 -1.69
CA GLU A 17 -57.00 1.83 -1.67
C GLU A 17 -56.61 1.01 -0.44
N PRO A 18 -55.73 -0.01 -0.58
CA PRO A 18 -55.15 -0.62 0.60
C PRO A 18 -54.51 0.48 1.43
N ASP A 19 -54.88 0.54 2.72
CA ASP A 19 -54.26 1.41 3.71
C ASP A 19 -52.74 1.41 3.48
N PRO A 20 -52.07 2.58 3.43
CA PRO A 20 -50.62 2.60 3.45
C PRO A 20 -50.19 1.82 4.70
N ASP A 21 -49.40 0.76 4.50
CA ASP A 21 -48.82 -0.01 5.60
C ASP A 21 -48.30 0.99 6.63
N PRO A 22 -48.67 0.86 7.92
CA PRO A 22 -48.17 1.75 8.95
C PRO A 22 -46.64 1.75 8.87
N ASP A 23 -46.06 2.95 8.79
CA ASP A 23 -44.61 3.14 8.79
C ASP A 23 -44.00 2.21 9.84
N PRO A 24 -43.00 1.38 9.48
CA PRO A 24 -42.40 0.45 10.42
C PRO A 24 -41.91 1.22 11.65
N ASP A 25 -42.41 0.83 12.82
CA ASP A 25 -42.06 1.43 14.11
C ASP A 25 -40.52 1.54 14.19
N PRO A 26 -39.95 2.72 14.51
CA PRO A 26 -38.51 2.87 14.63
C PRO A 26 -38.00 1.91 15.70
N ASP A 27 -37.06 1.04 15.33
CA ASP A 27 -36.47 0.04 16.23
C ASP A 27 -35.98 0.73 17.53
N PRO A 28 -36.59 0.43 18.69
CA PRO A 28 -36.31 1.15 19.94
C PRO A 28 -34.94 0.82 20.54
N ASN A 29 -34.14 -0.07 19.93
CA ASN A 29 -32.80 -0.40 20.40
C ASN A 29 -31.72 0.06 19.41
N PRO A 30 -31.09 1.24 19.62
CA PRO A 30 -29.92 1.60 18.83
C PRO A 30 -28.84 0.53 19.06
N THR A 31 -28.51 -0.21 18.00
CA THR A 31 -27.50 -1.28 18.08
C THR A 31 -26.18 -0.67 18.52
N VAL A 32 -25.73 -0.99 19.74
CA VAL A 32 -24.46 -0.52 20.28
C VAL A 32 -23.33 -1.20 19.48
N LEU A 33 -22.62 -0.41 18.68
CA LEU A 33 -21.51 -0.90 17.89
C LEU A 33 -20.37 -1.39 18.79
N THR A 34 -19.82 -2.56 18.44
CA THR A 34 -18.55 -3.05 19.00
C THR A 34 -17.39 -2.12 18.66
N PRO A 35 -16.29 -2.13 19.43
CA PRO A 35 -15.09 -1.35 19.09
C PRO A 35 -14.59 -1.56 17.65
N ALA A 36 -14.60 -2.80 17.15
CA ALA A 36 -14.21 -3.10 15.77
C ALA A 36 -15.16 -2.47 14.74
N GLN A 37 -16.49 -2.51 14.98
CA GLN A 37 -17.46 -1.84 14.11
C GLN A 37 -17.29 -0.31 14.12
N LYS A 38 -16.96 0.29 15.27
CA LYS A 38 -16.67 1.73 15.36
C LYS A 38 -15.41 2.12 14.59
N ALA A 39 -14.32 1.35 14.74
CA ALA A 39 -13.09 1.58 13.99
C ALA A 39 -13.35 1.48 12.49
N ARG A 40 -14.12 0.48 12.07
CA ARG A 40 -14.52 0.30 10.69
C ARG A 40 -15.36 1.46 10.16
N GLU A 41 -16.40 1.88 10.88
CA GLU A 41 -17.23 3.03 10.47
C GLU A 41 -16.40 4.32 10.35
N ALA A 42 -15.49 4.57 11.30
CA ALA A 42 -14.60 5.72 11.27
C ALA A 42 -13.66 5.69 10.05
N PHE A 43 -13.13 4.52 9.68
CA PHE A 43 -12.36 4.38 8.46
C PHE A 43 -13.21 4.67 7.23
N ASP A 44 -14.37 4.03 7.11
CA ASP A 44 -15.21 4.10 5.93
C ASP A 44 -15.70 5.53 5.65
N ARG A 45 -16.06 6.27 6.69
CA ARG A 45 -16.62 7.62 6.57
C ARG A 45 -15.58 8.74 6.57
N GLY A 46 -14.53 8.61 7.37
CA GLY A 46 -13.53 9.67 7.56
C GLY A 46 -12.25 9.39 6.78
N VAL A 47 -11.58 8.27 7.08
CA VAL A 47 -10.21 8.01 6.59
C VAL A 47 -10.17 7.62 5.12
N HIS A 48 -11.08 6.77 4.64
CA HIS A 48 -11.03 6.27 3.26
C HIS A 48 -11.13 7.38 2.21
N PRO A 49 -12.05 8.37 2.31
CA PRO A 49 -12.07 9.51 1.38
C PRO A 49 -10.75 10.30 1.37
N VAL A 50 -10.09 10.45 2.52
CA VAL A 50 -8.81 11.15 2.64
C VAL A 50 -7.70 10.36 1.94
N LEU A 51 -7.60 9.07 2.20
CA LEU A 51 -6.61 8.20 1.54
C LEU A 51 -6.90 8.07 0.04
N ALA A 52 -8.16 7.97 -0.36
CA ALA A 52 -8.56 7.86 -1.75
C ALA A 52 -8.19 9.13 -2.53
N SER A 53 -8.41 10.31 -1.95
CA SER A 53 -8.11 11.59 -2.61
C SER A 53 -6.61 11.88 -2.69
N LYS A 54 -5.83 11.56 -1.65
CA LYS A 54 -4.41 11.94 -1.57
C LYS A 54 -3.43 10.82 -1.94
N CYS A 55 -3.78 9.58 -1.62
CA CYS A 55 -2.83 8.47 -1.65
C CYS A 55 -3.09 7.48 -2.79
N LEU A 56 -4.33 7.37 -3.30
CA LEU A 56 -4.71 6.35 -4.30
C LEU A 56 -3.86 6.35 -5.57
N GLY A 57 -3.42 7.54 -6.03
CA GLY A 57 -2.59 7.68 -7.21
C GLY A 57 -1.23 6.97 -7.12
N CYS A 58 -0.70 6.80 -5.90
CA CYS A 58 0.61 6.19 -5.66
C CYS A 58 0.52 4.87 -4.89
N HIS A 59 -0.41 4.76 -3.94
CA HIS A 59 -0.57 3.66 -2.97
C HIS A 59 -1.69 2.68 -3.35
N SER A 60 -2.08 2.61 -4.61
CA SER A 60 -2.95 1.57 -5.13
C SER A 60 -2.16 0.46 -5.81
N SER A 61 -2.80 -0.69 -6.02
CA SER A 61 -2.23 -1.80 -6.80
C SER A 61 -1.88 -1.38 -8.24
N ALA A 62 -2.62 -0.43 -8.81
CA ALA A 62 -2.35 0.19 -10.11
C ALA A 62 -1.38 1.38 -10.03
N GLY A 63 -1.27 2.01 -8.85
CA GLY A 63 -0.42 3.15 -8.55
C GLY A 63 1.07 2.84 -8.60
N GLY A 64 1.45 1.58 -8.86
CA GLY A 64 2.80 1.10 -9.08
C GLY A 64 3.65 1.04 -7.82
N ALA A 65 4.58 0.09 -7.82
CA ALA A 65 5.04 -0.58 -6.63
C ALA A 65 6.13 0.14 -5.79
N VAL A 66 6.46 1.41 -6.02
CA VAL A 66 7.37 2.17 -5.10
C VAL A 66 6.80 2.29 -3.68
N SER A 67 5.53 1.98 -3.51
CA SER A 67 4.81 2.27 -2.28
C SER A 67 3.96 1.07 -1.88
N THR A 68 3.79 0.86 -0.57
CA THR A 68 2.89 -0.18 -0.08
C THR A 68 1.49 0.06 -0.65
N ALA A 69 0.93 -0.93 -1.36
CA ALA A 69 -0.40 -0.84 -1.96
C ALA A 69 -1.46 -1.03 -0.87
N PHE A 70 -1.85 0.07 -0.22
CA PHE A 70 -2.77 0.05 0.90
C PHE A 70 -4.08 0.81 0.66
N VAL A 71 -4.22 1.47 -0.48
CA VAL A 71 -5.43 2.22 -0.87
C VAL A 71 -6.10 1.53 -2.04
N SER A 72 -7.41 1.32 -1.93
CA SER A 72 -8.26 0.75 -2.98
C SER A 72 -9.41 1.71 -3.30
N PRO A 73 -9.93 1.71 -4.55
CA PRO A 73 -11.20 2.38 -4.86
C PRO A 73 -12.37 1.87 -4.02
N THR A 74 -12.31 0.60 -3.58
CA THR A 74 -13.30 -0.01 -2.70
C THR A 74 -12.88 0.14 -1.23
N VAL A 75 -13.81 0.62 -0.40
CA VAL A 75 -13.56 0.85 1.03
C VAL A 75 -13.19 -0.44 1.78
N ASP A 76 -13.87 -1.56 1.50
CA ASP A 76 -13.61 -2.86 2.11
C ASP A 76 -12.17 -3.32 1.90
N THR A 77 -11.70 -3.26 0.65
CA THR A 77 -10.33 -3.66 0.31
C THR A 77 -9.33 -2.69 0.94
N ALA A 78 -9.59 -1.38 0.89
CA ALA A 78 -8.70 -0.37 1.46
C ALA A 78 -8.53 -0.56 2.97
N TYR A 79 -9.61 -0.84 3.70
CA TYR A 79 -9.57 -1.08 5.14
C TYR A 79 -8.69 -2.30 5.47
N VAL A 80 -8.96 -3.43 4.80
CA VAL A 80 -8.20 -4.67 4.99
C VAL A 80 -6.72 -4.45 4.66
N THR A 81 -6.41 -3.81 3.54
CA THR A 81 -5.01 -3.57 3.17
C THR A 81 -4.33 -2.63 4.14
N ALA A 82 -4.88 -1.44 4.40
CA ALA A 82 -4.29 -0.43 5.29
C ALA A 82 -4.00 -0.98 6.69
N THR A 83 -4.97 -1.66 7.30
CA THR A 83 -4.80 -2.23 8.65
C THR A 83 -3.87 -3.44 8.70
N SER A 84 -3.63 -4.11 7.57
CA SER A 84 -2.76 -5.29 7.52
C SER A 84 -1.27 -4.94 7.38
N TYR A 85 -0.92 -3.75 6.88
CA TYR A 85 0.46 -3.34 6.68
C TYR A 85 1.00 -2.54 7.87
N ALA A 86 1.87 -3.16 8.68
CA ALA A 86 2.56 -2.45 9.76
C ALA A 86 3.38 -1.25 9.27
N THR A 87 3.86 -1.25 8.02
CA THR A 87 4.53 -0.10 7.40
C THR A 87 3.60 1.08 7.15
N VAL A 88 2.28 0.90 7.24
CA VAL A 88 1.26 1.93 7.03
C VAL A 88 0.73 2.40 8.38
N VAL A 89 0.26 1.47 9.20
CA VAL A 89 -0.43 1.79 10.47
C VAL A 89 0.46 1.66 11.70
N GLY A 90 1.65 1.07 11.59
CA GLY A 90 2.55 0.84 12.72
C GLY A 90 1.86 0.05 13.85
N ASN A 91 1.90 0.62 15.04
CA ASN A 91 1.17 0.17 16.22
C ASN A 91 -0.13 0.96 16.46
N PHE A 92 -0.65 1.62 15.43
CA PHE A 92 -1.83 2.50 15.48
C PHE A 92 -1.68 3.71 16.42
N THR A 93 -0.45 4.18 16.66
CA THR A 93 -0.21 5.46 17.35
C THR A 93 0.12 6.55 16.36
N GLU A 94 -0.06 7.81 16.78
CA GLU A 94 0.30 8.98 15.99
C GLU A 94 1.73 8.94 15.43
N THR A 95 2.70 8.54 16.27
CA THR A 95 4.11 8.50 15.89
C THR A 95 4.53 7.21 15.19
N GLY A 96 3.79 6.11 15.38
CA GLY A 96 4.09 4.82 14.77
C GLY A 96 3.44 4.63 13.40
N ALA A 97 2.26 5.20 13.19
CA ALA A 97 1.51 5.10 11.94
C ALA A 97 2.13 5.98 10.85
N GLN A 98 2.85 5.37 9.92
CA GLN A 98 3.51 6.07 8.82
C GLN A 98 2.52 6.79 7.89
N VAL A 99 1.29 6.28 7.76
CA VAL A 99 0.21 6.95 7.04
C VAL A 99 -0.07 8.34 7.61
N TYR A 100 0.17 8.55 8.91
CA TYR A 100 0.10 9.85 9.55
C TYR A 100 1.46 10.55 9.58
N ALA A 101 2.48 9.91 10.16
CA ALA A 101 3.78 10.52 10.42
C ALA A 101 4.52 11.01 9.17
N LYS A 102 4.46 10.26 8.04
CA LYS A 102 5.14 10.69 6.80
C LYS A 102 4.47 11.91 6.18
N VAL A 103 3.14 11.99 6.22
CA VAL A 103 2.38 13.12 5.66
C VAL A 103 2.62 14.39 6.48
N GLN A 104 2.66 14.28 7.81
CA GLN A 104 3.06 15.40 8.67
C GLN A 104 4.51 15.85 8.43
N GLY A 105 5.40 14.91 8.06
CA GLY A 105 6.77 15.18 7.64
C GLY A 105 6.91 15.79 6.24
N GLY A 106 5.82 16.09 5.54
CA GLY A 106 5.82 16.74 4.23
C GLY A 106 5.61 15.81 3.03
N HIS A 107 5.26 14.54 3.23
CA HIS A 107 4.93 13.62 2.14
C HIS A 107 3.65 14.08 1.41
N TYR A 108 3.81 14.75 0.26
CA TYR A 108 2.75 15.23 -0.63
C TYR A 108 1.72 16.20 -0.03
N GLY A 109 2.16 16.96 0.99
CA GLY A 109 1.40 18.03 1.62
C GLY A 109 0.65 17.57 2.86
N PRO A 110 0.51 18.43 3.89
CA PRO A 110 -0.05 18.03 5.17
C PRO A 110 -1.54 17.69 5.04
N TYR A 111 -2.01 16.88 5.98
CA TYR A 111 -3.44 16.75 6.22
C TYR A 111 -4.02 18.09 6.70
N THR A 112 -5.27 18.36 6.36
CA THR A 112 -6.03 19.41 7.04
C THR A 112 -6.26 19.02 8.50
N LEU A 113 -6.76 19.95 9.31
CA LEU A 113 -7.09 19.67 10.71
C LEU A 113 -8.14 18.57 10.84
N ASP A 114 -9.19 18.62 10.02
CA ASP A 114 -10.28 17.64 10.04
C ASP A 114 -9.78 16.27 9.56
N GLU A 115 -8.99 16.23 8.49
CA GLU A 115 -8.37 14.99 7.99
C GLU A 115 -7.46 14.35 9.05
N SER A 116 -6.67 15.17 9.76
CA SER A 116 -5.81 14.71 10.85
C SER A 116 -6.64 14.16 12.01
N ALA A 117 -7.72 14.84 12.37
CA ALA A 117 -8.63 14.41 13.44
C ALA A 117 -9.30 13.07 13.09
N ASP A 118 -9.76 12.90 11.85
CA ASP A 118 -10.38 11.66 11.39
C ASP A 118 -9.39 10.48 11.43
N LEU A 119 -8.15 10.70 10.94
CA LEU A 119 -7.10 9.67 11.00
C LEU A 119 -6.77 9.30 12.45
N LEU A 120 -6.52 10.28 13.32
CA LEU A 120 -6.15 10.02 14.72
C LEU A 120 -7.30 9.35 15.50
N ASN A 121 -8.54 9.74 15.23
CA ASN A 121 -9.72 9.09 15.81
C ASN A 121 -9.80 7.62 15.37
N TRP A 122 -9.66 7.33 14.08
CA TRP A 122 -9.65 5.96 13.57
C TRP A 122 -8.51 5.12 14.19
N LEU A 123 -7.27 5.65 14.22
CA LEU A 123 -6.14 4.96 14.84
C LEU A 123 -6.40 4.65 16.32
N GLY A 124 -6.98 5.59 17.07
CA GLY A 124 -7.38 5.37 18.46
C GLY A 124 -8.47 4.30 18.63
N LEU A 125 -9.43 4.23 17.70
CA LEU A 125 -10.46 3.19 17.68
C LEU A 125 -9.89 1.81 17.33
N GLU A 126 -8.90 1.72 16.44
CA GLU A 126 -8.19 0.46 16.14
C GLU A 126 -7.45 -0.08 17.37
N VAL A 127 -6.81 0.78 18.16
CA VAL A 127 -6.19 0.38 19.43
C VAL A 127 -7.24 -0.23 20.37
N GLN A 128 -8.41 0.40 20.51
CA GLN A 128 -9.50 -0.12 21.34
C GLN A 128 -10.05 -1.46 20.81
N ALA A 129 -10.24 -1.56 19.49
CA ALA A 129 -10.72 -2.78 18.84
C ALA A 129 -9.79 -3.97 19.10
N ARG A 130 -8.48 -3.74 19.08
CA ARG A 130 -7.45 -4.78 19.27
C ARG A 130 -7.19 -5.10 20.74
N ALA A 131 -7.45 -4.16 21.65
CA ALA A 131 -7.39 -4.43 23.09
C ALA A 131 -8.54 -5.32 23.58
N GLY A 132 -9.70 -5.27 22.91
CA GLY A 132 -10.91 -6.01 23.28
C GLY A 132 -10.88 -7.50 22.94
N THR A 133 -9.95 -7.96 22.09
CA THR A 133 -9.86 -9.36 21.63
C THR A 133 -8.99 -10.23 22.54
N GLY A 134 -9.09 -10.10 23.87
CA GLY A 134 -8.27 -10.83 24.85
C GLY A 134 -8.32 -12.38 24.82
N GLY A 135 -8.98 -12.97 23.82
CA GLY A 135 -8.81 -14.38 23.46
C GLY A 135 -7.56 -14.57 22.62
N THR A 136 -6.88 -15.70 22.77
CA THR A 136 -5.88 -16.14 21.78
C THR A 136 -6.59 -16.12 20.42
N PRO A 137 -6.18 -15.28 19.45
CA PRO A 137 -6.87 -15.23 18.17
C PRO A 137 -6.86 -16.64 17.60
N GLU A 138 -8.01 -17.14 17.16
CA GLU A 138 -7.97 -18.28 16.24
C GLU A 138 -7.04 -17.89 15.08
N PRO A 139 -6.25 -18.83 14.54
CA PRO A 139 -5.42 -18.55 13.38
C PRO A 139 -6.33 -18.15 12.22
N THR A 140 -6.51 -16.84 12.05
CA THR A 140 -7.19 -16.28 10.89
C THR A 140 -6.32 -16.54 9.66
N PRO A 141 -6.92 -16.71 8.47
CA PRO A 141 -6.17 -16.66 7.23
C PRO A 141 -5.25 -15.43 7.21
N GLU A 142 -4.01 -15.58 6.72
CA GLU A 142 -3.07 -14.46 6.64
C GLU A 142 -3.69 -13.33 5.80
N GLY A 143 -3.73 -12.12 6.37
CA GLY A 143 -4.12 -10.92 5.64
C GLY A 143 -3.04 -10.47 4.64
N PRO A 144 -3.36 -9.60 3.67
CA PRO A 144 -2.42 -9.16 2.62
C PRO A 144 -1.09 -8.62 3.16
N GLY A 145 -1.11 -7.84 4.23
CA GLY A 145 0.12 -7.32 4.85
C GLY A 145 0.94 -8.36 5.60
N GLN A 146 0.32 -9.39 6.18
CA GLN A 146 1.04 -10.55 6.75
C GLN A 146 1.70 -11.37 5.64
N VAL A 147 0.99 -11.59 4.52
CA VAL A 147 1.54 -12.24 3.33
C VAL A 147 2.73 -11.45 2.79
N ALA A 148 2.61 -10.13 2.67
CA ALA A 148 3.71 -9.27 2.20
C ALA A 148 4.93 -9.33 3.12
N ASP A 149 4.73 -9.21 4.44
CA ASP A 149 5.83 -9.26 5.41
C ASP A 149 6.52 -10.63 5.39
N ARG A 150 5.76 -11.73 5.30
CA ARG A 150 6.31 -13.08 5.12
C ARG A 150 7.11 -13.19 3.83
N LEU A 151 6.58 -12.69 2.70
CA LEU A 151 7.26 -12.73 1.41
C LEU A 151 8.58 -11.94 1.43
N LEU A 152 8.60 -10.74 2.03
CA LEU A 152 9.82 -9.93 2.15
C LEU A 152 10.87 -10.60 3.04
N LYS A 153 10.45 -11.17 4.18
CA LYS A 153 11.35 -11.92 5.08
C LYS A 153 11.94 -13.14 4.38
N GLU A 154 11.10 -13.94 3.72
CA GLU A 154 11.54 -15.11 2.95
C GLU A 154 12.50 -14.70 1.83
N TRP A 155 12.18 -13.65 1.08
CA TRP A 155 13.03 -13.11 0.03
C TRP A 155 14.41 -12.71 0.56
N SER A 156 14.45 -11.96 1.66
CA SER A 156 15.70 -11.58 2.34
C SER A 156 16.56 -12.77 2.74
N ALA A 157 15.92 -13.88 3.15
CA ALA A 157 16.61 -15.11 3.52
C ALA A 157 17.23 -15.79 2.28
N CYS A 158 16.57 -15.72 1.13
CA CYS A 158 16.99 -16.37 -0.11
C CYS A 158 18.02 -15.57 -0.92
N MET A 159 18.16 -14.26 -0.67
CA MET A 159 19.18 -13.41 -1.29
C MET A 159 20.59 -13.80 -0.84
N LYS A 160 21.55 -13.87 -1.76
CA LYS A 160 22.97 -14.16 -1.45
C LYS A 160 23.90 -13.11 -2.02
N GLN A 161 24.93 -12.75 -1.26
CA GLN A 161 25.97 -11.82 -1.73
C GLN A 161 26.65 -12.35 -3.00
N THR A 162 26.92 -13.67 -3.08
CA THR A 162 27.56 -14.29 -4.24
C THR A 162 26.74 -14.13 -5.52
N ASP A 163 25.42 -14.24 -5.40
CA ASP A 163 24.48 -14.11 -6.52
C ASP A 163 24.36 -12.64 -6.93
N PHE A 164 24.31 -11.73 -5.95
CA PHE A 164 24.33 -10.28 -6.17
C PHE A 164 25.61 -9.82 -6.89
N ASP A 165 26.76 -10.33 -6.47
CA ASP A 165 28.06 -10.05 -7.08
C ASP A 165 28.15 -10.64 -8.50
N ALA A 166 27.67 -11.88 -8.70
CA ALA A 166 27.66 -12.55 -9.99
C ALA A 166 26.71 -11.88 -11.00
N ALA A 167 25.64 -11.26 -10.52
CA ALA A 167 24.73 -10.44 -11.31
C ALA A 167 25.28 -9.03 -11.61
N ASN A 168 26.43 -8.65 -11.04
CA ASN A 168 27.03 -7.33 -11.20
C ASN A 168 26.11 -6.17 -10.76
N MET A 169 25.25 -6.42 -9.76
CA MET A 169 24.22 -5.47 -9.32
C MET A 169 24.78 -4.11 -8.90
N ALA A 170 25.80 -4.09 -8.04
CA ALA A 170 26.38 -2.85 -7.52
C ALA A 170 26.93 -1.95 -8.64
N GLU A 171 27.78 -2.52 -9.48
CA GLU A 171 28.46 -1.79 -10.55
C GLU A 171 27.49 -1.32 -11.63
N ALA A 172 26.47 -2.12 -11.97
CA ALA A 172 25.51 -1.77 -13.00
C ALA A 172 24.60 -0.63 -12.55
N TRP A 173 24.11 -0.67 -11.30
CA TRP A 173 23.27 0.39 -10.76
C TRP A 173 24.06 1.65 -10.42
N SER A 174 25.26 1.54 -9.84
CA SER A 174 26.08 2.70 -9.50
C SER A 174 26.47 3.52 -10.73
N ASN A 175 26.83 2.83 -11.83
CA ASN A 175 27.25 3.45 -13.09
C ASN A 175 26.11 3.76 -14.07
N THR A 176 24.85 3.53 -13.67
CA THR A 176 23.72 3.98 -14.49
C THR A 176 23.79 5.49 -14.62
N GLY A 177 24.03 5.96 -15.84
CA GLY A 177 24.10 7.39 -16.15
C GLY A 177 22.71 7.99 -16.29
N SER A 178 22.54 9.15 -15.68
CA SER A 178 21.44 10.09 -15.92
C SER A 178 21.96 11.35 -16.63
N ASP A 179 21.07 12.30 -16.91
CA ASP A 179 21.43 13.63 -17.38
C ASP A 179 22.21 14.49 -16.36
N GLU A 180 22.31 14.05 -15.10
CA GLU A 180 23.13 14.70 -14.05
C GLU A 180 24.33 13.85 -13.58
N GLY A 181 24.61 12.73 -14.24
CA GLY A 181 25.71 11.83 -13.93
C GLY A 181 25.25 10.47 -13.39
N ASN A 182 26.20 9.73 -12.80
CA ASN A 182 25.97 8.36 -12.33
C ASN A 182 25.08 8.33 -11.08
N CYS A 183 24.21 7.32 -10.95
CA CYS A 183 23.31 7.18 -9.79
C CYS A 183 24.04 7.22 -8.44
N GLU A 184 25.27 6.69 -8.36
CA GLU A 184 26.06 6.71 -7.13
C GLU A 184 26.36 8.11 -6.60
N VAL A 185 26.43 9.12 -7.46
CA VAL A 185 26.70 10.52 -7.04
C VAL A 185 25.65 10.99 -6.02
N CYS A 186 24.40 10.57 -6.17
CA CYS A 186 23.30 10.95 -5.28
C CYS A 186 22.91 9.85 -4.30
N HIS A 187 23.07 8.58 -4.68
CA HIS A 187 22.51 7.43 -3.96
C HIS A 187 23.54 6.54 -3.27
N GLU A 188 24.82 6.94 -3.20
CA GLU A 188 25.84 6.18 -2.45
C GLU A 188 25.41 5.95 -0.98
N ALA A 189 24.79 6.97 -0.39
CA ALA A 189 24.36 6.98 1.00
C ALA A 189 22.93 6.50 1.25
N GLY A 190 22.19 6.11 0.20
CA GLY A 190 20.78 5.72 0.36
C GLY A 190 19.78 6.89 0.35
N TYR A 191 20.07 7.98 -0.36
CA TYR A 191 19.17 9.13 -0.44
C TYR A 191 17.79 8.72 -0.99
N ALA A 192 16.73 9.29 -0.41
CA ALA A 192 15.33 9.03 -0.76
C ALA A 192 14.96 7.53 -0.75
N ASP A 193 15.44 6.80 0.26
CA ASP A 193 15.20 5.38 0.45
C ASP A 193 15.66 4.51 -0.75
N PHE A 194 16.59 5.02 -1.56
CA PHE A 194 17.20 4.31 -2.69
C PHE A 194 18.73 4.31 -2.57
N ILE A 195 19.34 3.14 -2.65
CA ILE A 195 20.79 2.97 -2.59
C ILE A 195 21.34 2.44 -3.91
N ALA A 196 22.36 3.12 -4.45
CA ALA A 196 23.15 2.66 -5.58
C ALA A 196 24.61 3.05 -5.33
N THR A 197 25.48 2.06 -5.15
CA THR A 197 26.92 2.27 -4.87
C THR A 197 27.72 1.11 -5.44
N ALA A 198 28.94 1.39 -5.92
CA ALA A 198 29.88 0.36 -6.36
C ALA A 198 30.36 -0.52 -5.20
N ASN A 199 30.15 -0.10 -3.95
CA ASN A 199 30.40 -0.93 -2.77
C ASN A 199 29.37 -2.06 -2.65
N ARG A 200 29.71 -3.20 -3.27
CA ARG A 200 28.89 -4.43 -3.34
C ARG A 200 28.35 -4.90 -1.99
N THR A 201 29.20 -4.95 -0.97
CA THR A 201 28.81 -5.41 0.36
C THR A 201 27.82 -4.45 1.01
N ARG A 202 28.05 -3.13 0.86
CA ARG A 202 27.15 -2.11 1.41
C ARG A 202 25.79 -2.15 0.71
N MET A 203 25.77 -2.16 -0.61
CA MET A 203 24.51 -2.16 -1.38
C MET A 203 23.70 -3.43 -1.11
N PHE A 204 24.33 -4.61 -1.16
CA PHE A 204 23.67 -5.87 -0.82
C PHE A 204 23.15 -5.86 0.62
N GLY A 205 23.98 -5.47 1.58
CA GLY A 205 23.60 -5.40 2.99
C GLY A 205 22.35 -4.54 3.17
N ALA A 206 22.36 -3.32 2.63
CA ALA A 206 21.23 -2.40 2.69
C ALA A 206 19.96 -3.00 2.08
N ILE A 207 20.00 -3.53 0.85
CA ILE A 207 18.83 -4.11 0.17
C ILE A 207 18.33 -5.36 0.91
N ALA A 208 19.24 -6.19 1.45
CA ALA A 208 18.86 -7.46 2.08
C ALA A 208 18.33 -7.28 3.51
N THR A 209 18.74 -6.24 4.22
CA THR A 209 18.38 -6.05 5.64
C THR A 209 17.38 -4.93 5.89
N ASP A 210 17.25 -3.98 4.96
CA ASP A 210 16.36 -2.83 5.08
C ASP A 210 15.18 -2.91 4.10
N ARG A 211 13.97 -2.82 4.64
CA ARG A 211 12.73 -2.92 3.86
C ARG A 211 12.57 -1.79 2.86
N TYR A 212 12.97 -0.57 3.19
CA TYR A 212 12.78 0.57 2.32
C TYR A 212 13.65 0.44 1.08
N PHE A 213 14.93 0.07 1.25
CA PHE A 213 15.82 -0.21 0.12
C PHE A 213 15.38 -1.44 -0.68
N MET A 214 14.93 -2.52 -0.01
CA MET A 214 14.40 -3.69 -0.70
C MET A 214 13.22 -3.32 -1.60
N LEU A 215 12.29 -2.53 -1.06
CA LEU A 215 11.07 -2.14 -1.75
C LEU A 215 11.34 -1.30 -2.99
N SER A 216 12.47 -0.61 -3.11
CA SER A 216 12.81 0.09 -4.35
C SER A 216 13.09 -0.84 -5.52
N TYR A 217 13.59 -2.05 -5.25
CA TYR A 217 13.99 -3.04 -6.26
C TYR A 217 12.96 -4.16 -6.44
N PHE A 218 12.31 -4.57 -5.35
CA PHE A 218 11.44 -5.73 -5.28
C PHE A 218 10.17 -5.41 -4.52
N VAL A 219 9.03 -5.94 -4.95
CA VAL A 219 7.74 -5.69 -4.29
C VAL A 219 6.96 -6.99 -4.11
N PRO A 220 6.20 -7.14 -3.01
CA PRO A 220 5.21 -8.20 -2.88
C PRO A 220 4.01 -7.96 -3.81
N ASP A 221 3.76 -8.89 -4.72
CA ASP A 221 2.49 -9.01 -5.45
C ASP A 221 1.55 -9.92 -4.67
N VAL A 222 0.86 -9.35 -3.69
CA VAL A 222 -0.05 -10.09 -2.78
C VAL A 222 -1.47 -10.24 -3.31
N LEU A 223 -1.80 -9.58 -4.43
CA LEU A 223 -3.13 -9.62 -5.02
C LEU A 223 -3.24 -10.68 -6.13
N SER A 224 -2.11 -11.19 -6.62
CA SER A 224 -2.10 -12.33 -7.52
C SER A 224 -2.65 -13.60 -6.87
N ALA A 225 -3.15 -14.52 -7.70
CA ALA A 225 -3.60 -15.84 -7.25
C ALA A 225 -2.47 -16.69 -6.61
N THR A 226 -1.21 -16.31 -6.84
CA THR A 226 -0.03 -16.96 -6.26
C THR A 226 0.93 -15.87 -5.75
N PRO A 227 0.70 -15.37 -4.51
CA PRO A 227 1.49 -14.29 -3.95
C PRO A 227 2.99 -14.53 -4.01
N GLN A 228 3.73 -13.55 -4.54
CA GLN A 228 5.17 -13.67 -4.77
C GLN A 228 5.86 -12.30 -4.68
N ILE A 229 7.19 -12.32 -4.58
CA ILE A 229 7.98 -11.11 -4.84
C ILE A 229 8.16 -10.97 -6.35
N VAL A 230 8.07 -9.75 -6.87
CA VAL A 230 8.38 -9.41 -8.26
C VAL A 230 9.34 -8.21 -8.30
N ILE A 231 9.99 -7.99 -9.44
CA ILE A 231 10.79 -6.77 -9.67
C ILE A 231 9.84 -5.56 -9.66
N ASN A 232 10.25 -4.49 -8.97
CA ASN A 232 9.49 -3.27 -8.87
C ASN A 232 9.58 -2.39 -10.12
N ARG A 233 9.16 -2.91 -11.28
CA ARG A 233 9.20 -2.19 -12.56
C ARG A 233 8.46 -0.86 -12.51
N ALA A 234 7.28 -0.84 -11.89
CA ALA A 234 6.48 0.38 -11.87
C ALA A 234 7.12 1.53 -11.08
N ALA A 235 7.87 1.24 -10.00
CA ALA A 235 8.73 2.23 -9.35
C ALA A 235 9.83 2.73 -10.26
N LEU A 236 10.61 1.79 -10.76
CA LEU A 236 11.84 2.06 -11.48
C LEU A 236 11.57 2.81 -12.78
N ASP A 237 10.52 2.43 -13.52
CA ASP A 237 10.08 3.09 -14.75
C ASP A 237 9.63 4.54 -14.49
N ARG A 238 8.95 4.80 -13.38
CA ARG A 238 8.53 6.17 -13.02
C ARG A 238 9.71 7.07 -12.67
N VAL A 239 10.65 6.57 -11.87
CA VAL A 239 11.85 7.31 -11.51
C VAL A 239 12.68 7.59 -12.77
N ALA A 240 12.90 6.57 -13.61
CA ALA A 240 13.64 6.69 -14.87
C ALA A 240 13.06 7.74 -15.84
N LEU A 241 11.73 7.85 -15.88
CA LEU A 241 11.01 8.78 -16.76
C LEU A 241 10.69 10.14 -16.09
N ALA A 242 11.10 10.36 -14.85
CA ALA A 242 10.73 11.52 -14.04
C ALA A 242 9.20 11.74 -13.97
N GLN A 243 8.44 10.66 -13.80
CA GLN A 243 6.99 10.72 -13.61
C GLN A 243 6.67 11.03 -12.15
N VAL A 244 5.52 11.68 -11.89
CA VAL A 244 4.98 11.90 -10.53
C VAL A 244 5.03 10.57 -9.75
N PRO A 245 5.59 10.54 -8.52
CA PRO A 245 6.06 11.67 -7.70
C PRO A 245 7.44 12.27 -8.03
N HIS A 246 8.24 11.63 -8.88
CA HIS A 246 9.67 11.90 -9.10
C HIS A 246 9.95 12.91 -10.22
N THR A 247 9.15 13.99 -10.33
CA THR A 247 9.29 14.96 -11.44
C THR A 247 10.61 15.73 -11.46
N GLU A 248 11.30 15.78 -10.31
CA GLU A 248 12.60 16.43 -10.14
C GLU A 248 13.78 15.46 -10.33
N HIS A 249 13.54 14.16 -10.51
CA HIS A 249 14.61 13.18 -10.64
C HIS A 249 15.23 13.23 -12.05
N PRO A 250 16.58 13.21 -12.17
CA PRO A 250 17.28 13.07 -13.45
C PRO A 250 16.78 11.87 -14.27
N ARG A 251 16.58 12.04 -15.57
CA ARG A 251 16.09 10.93 -16.42
C ARG A 251 17.22 9.98 -16.79
N PHE A 252 16.89 8.71 -16.91
CA PHE A 252 17.84 7.69 -17.40
C PHE A 252 17.11 6.61 -18.19
N ASP A 253 17.84 5.93 -19.09
CA ASP A 253 17.28 4.82 -19.86
C ASP A 253 17.46 3.51 -19.09
N ILE A 254 16.40 3.08 -18.41
CA ILE A 254 16.43 1.85 -17.63
C ILE A 254 16.52 0.56 -18.46
N ASN A 255 16.21 0.62 -19.75
CA ASN A 255 16.19 -0.57 -20.60
C ASN A 255 17.52 -0.79 -21.34
N ASN A 256 18.42 0.19 -21.34
CA ASN A 256 19.68 0.14 -22.09
C ASN A 256 20.93 0.49 -21.25
N ASN A 257 20.85 0.35 -19.92
CA ASN A 257 21.94 0.68 -18.99
C ASN A 257 22.59 -0.54 -18.30
N GLY A 258 22.09 -1.76 -18.56
CA GLY A 258 22.55 -3.00 -17.93
C GLY A 258 22.12 -3.19 -16.46
N ALA A 259 21.61 -2.15 -15.78
CA ALA A 259 21.16 -2.22 -14.39
C ALA A 259 19.91 -3.09 -14.24
N LEU A 260 18.95 -2.98 -15.16
CA LEU A 260 17.81 -3.87 -15.19
C LEU A 260 18.23 -5.32 -15.43
N THR A 261 19.12 -5.58 -16.39
CA THR A 261 19.61 -6.93 -16.68
C THR A 261 20.28 -7.54 -15.45
N ALA A 262 21.08 -6.78 -14.71
CA ALA A 262 21.66 -7.19 -13.45
C ALA A 262 20.58 -7.52 -12.40
N LEU A 263 19.54 -6.70 -12.30
CA LEU A 263 18.42 -6.92 -11.38
C LEU A 263 17.62 -8.18 -11.72
N GLU A 264 17.34 -8.42 -13.01
CA GLU A 264 16.66 -9.62 -13.50
C GLU A 264 17.47 -10.89 -13.26
N GLN A 265 18.80 -10.83 -13.46
CA GLN A 265 19.69 -11.93 -13.17
C GLN A 265 19.70 -12.25 -11.67
N PHE A 266 19.85 -11.24 -10.81
CA PHE A 266 19.84 -11.42 -9.37
C PHE A 266 18.48 -11.92 -8.85
N TYR A 267 17.37 -11.41 -9.39
CA TYR A 267 16.02 -11.90 -9.10
C TYR A 267 15.87 -13.38 -9.46
N THR A 268 16.32 -13.77 -10.65
CA THR A 268 16.26 -15.16 -11.12
C THR A 268 17.04 -16.10 -10.22
N GLN A 269 18.25 -15.72 -9.80
CA GLN A 269 19.08 -16.50 -8.88
C GLN A 269 18.45 -16.61 -7.49
N THR A 270 17.87 -15.53 -6.98
CA THR A 270 17.17 -15.52 -5.69
C THR A 270 15.93 -16.42 -5.71
N MET A 271 15.16 -16.41 -6.80
CA MET A 271 14.04 -17.33 -7.02
C MET A 271 14.51 -18.79 -7.10
N ALA A 272 15.66 -19.06 -7.72
CA ALA A 272 16.24 -20.40 -7.76
C ALA A 272 16.67 -20.88 -6.37
N ASN A 273 17.24 -20.00 -5.52
CA ASN A 273 17.53 -20.33 -4.12
C ASN A 273 16.26 -20.71 -3.35
N LYS A 274 15.17 -19.94 -3.53
CA LYS A 274 13.87 -20.23 -2.93
C LYS A 274 13.32 -21.59 -3.36
N ALA A 275 13.28 -21.86 -4.67
CA ALA A 275 12.80 -23.13 -5.20
C ALA A 275 13.67 -24.33 -4.77
N GLY A 276 14.98 -24.13 -4.61
CA GLY A 276 15.93 -25.16 -4.17
C GLY A 276 16.05 -25.34 -2.66
N ALA A 277 15.26 -24.63 -1.84
CA ALA A 277 15.38 -24.60 -0.39
C ALA A 277 16.81 -24.25 0.10
N LEU A 278 17.48 -23.34 -0.61
CA LEU A 278 18.84 -22.87 -0.34
C LEU A 278 18.89 -21.52 0.37
N CYS A 279 17.78 -21.10 0.98
CA CYS A 279 17.66 -19.86 1.74
C CYS A 279 18.30 -20.00 3.12
N ASP A 280 18.75 -18.89 3.70
CA ASP A 280 19.26 -18.88 5.05
C ASP A 280 18.15 -19.24 6.06
N PRO A 281 18.49 -19.89 7.20
CA PRO A 281 17.48 -20.30 8.19
C PRO A 281 16.74 -19.13 8.84
N ALA A 282 17.36 -17.95 8.89
CA ALA A 282 16.79 -16.74 9.46
C ALA A 282 16.68 -15.65 8.37
N PRO A 283 15.58 -14.87 8.35
CA PRO A 283 15.48 -13.71 7.49
C PRO A 283 16.56 -12.68 7.85
N LYS A 284 17.10 -12.03 6.82
CA LYS A 284 18.06 -10.92 6.99
C LYS A 284 17.35 -9.60 7.27
N LEU A 285 16.09 -9.48 6.83
CA LEU A 285 15.28 -8.27 7.00
C LEU A 285 15.04 -7.97 8.47
N THR A 286 15.36 -6.75 8.90
CA THR A 286 15.28 -6.34 10.31
C THR A 286 14.23 -5.26 10.59
N ASN A 287 13.76 -4.56 9.56
CA ASN A 287 12.76 -3.49 9.66
C ASN A 287 11.68 -3.57 8.57
#